data_AF-A0A7G8ILK9-F1
#
_entry.id   AF-A0A7G8ILK9-F1
#
_cell.length_a   1.000
_cell.length_b   1.000
_cell.length_c   1.000
_cell.angle_alpha   90.00
_cell.angle_beta   90.00
_cell.angle_gamma   90.00
#
_symmetry.space_group_name_H-M   'P 1'
#
loop_
_entity.id
_entity.type
_entity.pdbx_description
1 polymer ?
#
loop_
_entity_poly.entity_id
_entity_poly.type
_entity_poly.pdbx_seq_one_letter_code
_entity_poly.pdbx_strand_id
1 'polypeptide(L)' 'MASLFSPCSLMEEWTDEFITHAQRELTGMVDDWKYDYGADDRACVAMLLWMVLKLNPEADIDSSLV' A
#
# COMPACT_ATOMS: atom_id res chain seq x y z
N MET A 1 12.79 35.60 19.66
CA MET A 1 13.45 34.30 19.87
C MET A 1 12.59 33.27 19.16
N ALA A 2 13.02 32.86 17.96
CA ALA A 2 12.25 31.96 17.11
C ALA A 2 12.22 30.57 17.74
N SER A 3 11.03 30.09 18.11
CA SER A 3 10.82 28.67 18.38
C SER A 3 10.50 28.00 17.06
N LEU A 4 11.52 27.38 16.45
CA LEU A 4 11.37 26.41 15.38
C LEU A 4 10.77 25.12 15.98
N PHE A 5 9.48 25.14 16.29
CA PHE A 5 8.70 23.92 16.36
C PHE A 5 8.43 23.51 14.92
N SER A 6 9.28 22.65 14.37
CA SER A 6 8.95 21.86 13.19
C SER A 6 8.68 20.43 13.67
N PRO A 7 7.45 20.10 14.11
CA PRO A 7 7.10 18.73 14.40
C PRO A 7 6.78 18.05 13.06
N CYS A 8 7.71 17.22 12.57
CA CYS A 8 7.46 16.15 11.59
C CYS A 8 6.41 16.46 10.49
N SER A 9 6.67 17.43 9.61
CA SER A 9 5.91 17.62 8.37
C SER A 9 6.30 16.63 7.26
N LEU A 10 6.61 15.37 7.61
CA LEU A 10 7.24 14.39 6.70
C LEU A 10 6.57 13.00 6.66
N MET A 11 5.57 12.72 7.50
CA MET A 11 4.56 11.73 7.12
C MET A 11 3.45 12.53 6.48
N GLU A 12 3.15 12.28 5.20
CA GLU A 12 1.84 12.67 4.69
C GLU A 12 0.81 12.20 5.72
N GLU A 13 0.01 13.13 6.22
CA GLU A 13 -1.02 12.81 7.19
C GLU A 13 -1.87 11.71 6.56
N TRP A 14 -2.12 10.63 7.31
CA TRP A 14 -2.94 9.50 6.89
C TRP A 14 -4.41 9.94 6.80
N THR A 15 -4.67 10.84 5.87
CA THR A 15 -5.97 11.42 5.59
C THR A 15 -6.75 10.48 4.70
N ASP A 16 -8.08 10.61 4.73
CA ASP A 16 -8.95 9.85 3.84
C ASP A 16 -8.59 10.11 2.36
N GLU A 17 -8.12 11.31 2.03
CA GLU A 17 -7.66 11.68 0.67
C GLU A 17 -6.40 10.90 0.28
N PHE A 18 -5.40 10.84 1.16
CA PHE A 18 -4.20 10.03 0.95
C PHE A 18 -4.54 8.54 0.77
N ILE A 19 -5.38 7.99 1.66
CA ILE A 19 -5.80 6.58 1.58
C ILE A 19 -6.52 6.30 0.26
N THR A 20 -7.44 7.18 -0.14
CA THR A 20 -8.19 7.05 -1.40
C THR A 20 -7.26 7.11 -2.61
N HIS A 21 -6.28 8.02 -2.60
CA HIS A 21 -5.30 8.13 -3.67
C HIS A 21 -4.44 6.86 -3.78
N ALA A 22 -3.88 6.39 -2.65
CA ALA A 22 -3.06 5.19 -2.59
C ALA A 22 -3.82 3.93 -3.06
N GLN A 23 -5.10 3.79 -2.67
CA GLN A 23 -5.96 2.69 -3.14
C GLN A 23 -6.16 2.73 -4.66
N ARG A 24 -6.33 3.93 -5.22
CA ARG A 24 -6.51 4.10 -6.67
C ARG A 24 -5.25 3.71 -7.44
N GLU A 25 -4.09 4.15 -6.98
CA GLU A 25 -2.81 3.79 -7.60
C GLU A 25 -2.54 2.28 -7.51
N LEU A 26 -2.80 1.68 -6.35
CA LEU A 26 -2.65 0.23 -6.16
C LEU A 26 -3.58 -0.56 -7.09
N THR A 27 -4.83 -0.10 -7.25
CA THR A 27 -5.79 -0.73 -8.17
C THR A 27 -5.31 -0.66 -9.61
N GLY A 28 -4.79 0.50 -10.05
CA GLY A 28 -4.21 0.65 -11.39
C GLY A 28 -3.04 -0.29 -11.62
N MET A 29 -2.14 -0.42 -10.64
CA MET A 29 -1.01 -1.35 -10.74
C MET A 29 -1.46 -2.81 -10.89
N VAL A 30 -2.51 -3.22 -10.17
CA VAL A 30 -3.09 -4.56 -10.30
C VAL A 30 -3.71 -4.76 -11.68
N ASP A 31 -4.45 -3.78 -12.19
CA ASP A 31 -5.07 -3.84 -13.52
C ASP A 31 -4.01 -3.96 -14.63
N ASP A 32 -2.91 -3.21 -14.53
CA ASP A 32 -1.79 -3.30 -15.46
C ASP A 32 -1.17 -4.71 -15.42
N TRP A 33 -1.00 -5.31 -14.24
CA TRP A 33 -0.48 -6.67 -14.13
C TRP A 33 -1.40 -7.73 -14.76
N LYS A 34 -2.71 -7.57 -14.60
CA LYS A 34 -3.70 -8.46 -15.20
C LYS A 34 -3.67 -8.35 -16.73
N TYR A 35 -3.52 -7.13 -17.25
CA TYR A 35 -3.45 -6.87 -18.68
C TYR A 35 -2.14 -7.37 -19.31
N ASP A 36 -0.99 -7.02 -18.72
CA ASP A 36 0.33 -7.29 -19.29
C ASP A 36 0.78 -8.75 -19.13
N TYR A 37 0.44 -9.38 -17.99
CA TYR A 37 0.93 -10.72 -17.65
C TYR A 37 -0.15 -11.79 -17.68
N GLY A 38 -1.41 -11.43 -17.96
CA GLY A 38 -2.54 -12.36 -17.88
C GLY A 38 -2.73 -12.92 -16.46
N ALA A 39 -2.29 -12.18 -15.44
CA ALA A 39 -2.40 -12.59 -14.06
C ALA A 39 -3.88 -12.70 -13.65
N ASP A 40 -4.23 -13.76 -12.92
CA ASP A 40 -5.53 -13.85 -12.27
C ASP A 40 -5.50 -13.10 -10.93
N ASP A 41 -6.69 -12.83 -10.37
CA ASP A 41 -6.81 -12.07 -9.11
C ASP A 41 -6.02 -12.74 -7.98
N ARG A 42 -5.96 -14.08 -7.98
CA ARG A 42 -5.23 -14.86 -6.97
C ARG A 42 -3.73 -14.63 -7.06
N ALA A 43 -3.16 -14.59 -8.26
CA ALA A 43 -1.75 -14.29 -8.49
C ALA A 43 -1.41 -12.84 -8.09
N CYS A 44 -2.28 -11.88 -8.40
CA CYS A 44 -2.13 -10.49 -7.98
C CYS A 44 -2.13 -10.36 -6.45
N VAL A 45 -3.10 -10.98 -5.76
CA VAL A 45 -3.17 -11.00 -4.29
C VAL A 45 -1.91 -11.63 -3.67
N ALA A 46 -1.45 -12.76 -4.19
CA ALA A 46 -0.25 -13.43 -3.70
C ALA A 46 1.01 -12.56 -3.84
N MET A 47 1.13 -11.80 -4.94
CA MET A 47 2.25 -10.90 -5.19
C MET A 47 2.24 -9.69 -4.27
N LEU A 48 1.07 -9.08 -4.03
CA LEU A 48 0.92 -7.99 -3.06
C LEU A 48 1.25 -8.47 -1.64
N LEU A 49 0.75 -9.64 -1.25
CA LEU A 49 1.06 -10.26 0.04
C LEU A 49 2.57 -10.50 0.19
N TRP A 50 3.21 -11.02 -0.85
CA TRP A 50 4.66 -11.22 -0.87
C TRP A 50 5.42 -9.89 -0.69
N MET A 51 5.00 -8.82 -1.36
CA MET A 51 5.62 -7.50 -1.18
C MET A 51 5.46 -6.97 0.25
N VAL A 52 4.28 -7.12 0.86
CA VAL A 52 4.04 -6.72 2.26
C VAL A 52 5.00 -7.46 3.20
N LEU A 53 5.10 -8.79 3.08
CA LEU A 53 6.01 -9.59 3.91
C LEU A 53 7.49 -9.25 3.67
N LYS A 54 7.85 -8.76 2.48
CA LYS A 54 9.22 -8.32 2.19
C LYS A 54 9.55 -6.98 2.82
N LEU A 55 8.60 -6.04 2.83
CA LEU A 55 8.77 -4.70 3.38
C LEU A 55 8.60 -4.68 4.91
N ASN A 56 7.71 -5.51 5.44
CA ASN A 56 7.47 -5.68 6.86
C ASN A 56 7.38 -7.18 7.20
N PRO A 57 8.52 -7.83 7.50
CA PRO A 57 8.56 -9.27 7.80
C PRO A 57 7.75 -9.68 9.04
N GLU A 58 7.52 -8.75 9.96
CA GLU A 58 6.76 -8.95 11.19
C GLU A 58 5.28 -8.56 11.02
N ALA A 59 4.82 -8.31 9.79
CA ALA A 59 3.43 -7.99 9.51
C ALA A 59 2.53 -9.15 9.96
N ASP A 60 1.69 -8.89 10.97
CA ASP A 60 0.62 -9.79 11.36
C ASP A 60 -0.57 -9.56 10.41
N ILE A 61 -0.75 -10.49 9.49
CA ILE A 61 -1.81 -10.43 8.48
C ILE A 61 -2.91 -11.39 8.91
N ASP A 62 -4.04 -10.81 9.31
CA ASP A 62 -5.21 -11.58 9.68
C ASP A 62 -5.75 -12.35 8.46
N SER A 63 -5.45 -13.64 8.44
CA SER A 63 -5.91 -14.56 7.39
C SER A 63 -7.43 -14.69 7.28
N SER A 64 -8.20 -14.16 8.24
CA SER A 64 -9.67 -14.13 8.15
C SER A 64 -10.22 -13.00 7.27
N LEU A 65 -9.37 -12.06 6.84
CA LEU A 65 -9.72 -10.95 5.95
C LEU A 65 -9.43 -11.25 4.46
N VAL A 66 -8.92 -12.44 4.13
CA VAL A 66 -8.53 -12.87 2.77
C VAL A 66 -9.44 -13.99 2.26
#